data_AF-A0AAP5YZK0-F1
#
_entry.id   AF-A0AAP5YZK0-F1
#
_cell.length_a   1.000
_cell.length_b   1.000
_cell.length_c   1.000
_cell.angle_alpha   90.00
_cell.angle_beta   90.00
_cell.angle_gamma   90.00
#
_symmetry.space_group_name_H-M   'P 1'
#
loop_
_entity.id
_entity.type
_entity.pdbx_description
1 polymer ?
#
loop_
_entity_poly.entity_id
_entity_poly.type
_entity_poly.pdbx_seq_one_letter_code
_entity_poly.pdbx_strand_id
1 'polypeptide(L)'
;MDININTVAATVIRCTSRKHKQILSAFIESHSYSAEELTTLLAGLLPSPIESGVTIASQQTFISELSHALYLHQHPNDADKNQLIDARKLIRIVQANFKKQRKSDEELYCKAVKTNLTGSEYQQLLQTMESYHYKSASRFLRDVITHKLTVKPQQNDAISEYFQQTKRIANVMESLIEQDNPLYDHEIAHQLGDALYELKQNLQLTRNLAIDAHNSQTAELLAMHYLDSNALRALYRNKLEQEDRRDDI
;
A
#
# COMPACT_ATOMS: atom_id res chain seq x y z
N MET A 1 -14.08 37.43 19.37
CA MET A 1 -13.56 36.86 18.10
C MET A 1 -14.76 36.21 17.45
N ASP A 2 -15.26 36.76 16.35
CA ASP A 2 -16.50 36.26 15.74
C ASP A 2 -16.25 34.87 15.15
N ILE A 3 -17.02 33.89 15.60
CA ILE A 3 -16.90 32.51 15.15
C ILE A 3 -17.45 32.43 13.73
N ASN A 4 -16.60 32.13 12.75
CA ASN A 4 -17.06 31.91 11.38
C ASN A 4 -17.67 30.51 11.26
N ILE A 5 -18.99 30.43 11.44
CA ILE A 5 -19.76 29.18 11.44
C ILE A 5 -19.55 28.35 10.17
N ASN A 6 -19.33 29.00 9.02
CA ASN A 6 -19.16 28.31 7.73
C ASN A 6 -17.83 27.56 7.68
N THR A 7 -16.76 28.18 8.21
CA THR A 7 -15.44 27.54 8.32
C THR A 7 -15.48 26.39 9.32
N VAL A 8 -16.18 26.57 10.45
CA VAL A 8 -16.36 25.51 11.45
C VAL A 8 -17.14 24.34 10.84
N ALA A 9 -18.26 24.60 10.18
CA ALA A 9 -19.06 23.59 9.49
C ALA A 9 -18.23 22.78 8.48
N ALA A 10 -17.40 23.44 7.66
CA ALA A 10 -16.55 22.75 6.70
C ALA A 10 -15.55 21.80 7.37
N THR A 11 -14.87 22.27 8.42
CA THR A 11 -13.86 21.49 9.15
C THR A 11 -14.49 20.30 9.88
N VAL A 12 -15.59 20.54 10.61
CA VAL A 12 -16.27 19.50 11.40
C VAL A 12 -16.87 18.43 10.50
N ILE A 13 -17.63 18.84 9.46
CA ILE A 13 -18.27 17.91 8.54
C ILE A 13 -17.23 17.11 7.74
N ARG A 14 -16.06 17.67 7.41
CA ARG A 14 -14.97 16.92 6.77
C ARG A 14 -14.54 15.71 7.60
N CYS A 15 -14.40 15.89 8.92
CA CYS A 15 -13.99 14.83 9.86
C CYS A 15 -15.13 13.86 10.23
N THR A 16 -16.40 14.19 9.93
CA THR A 16 -17.54 13.30 10.20
C THR A 16 -17.51 12.04 9.34
N SER A 17 -17.70 10.88 9.97
CA SER A 17 -17.73 9.57 9.30
C SER A 17 -18.83 9.46 8.25
N ARG A 18 -18.67 8.56 7.28
CA ARG A 18 -19.69 8.31 6.24
C ARG A 18 -21.03 7.87 6.84
N LYS A 19 -21.01 7.02 7.87
CA LYS A 19 -22.23 6.55 8.57
C LYS A 19 -22.96 7.72 9.23
N HIS A 20 -22.23 8.60 9.91
CA HIS A 20 -22.82 9.73 10.60
C HIS A 20 -23.33 10.80 9.62
N LYS A 21 -22.66 11.00 8.48
CA LYS A 21 -23.18 11.84 7.38
C LYS A 21 -24.51 11.33 6.82
N GLN A 22 -24.69 10.02 6.70
CA GLN A 22 -25.97 9.44 6.27
C GLN A 22 -27.10 9.70 7.27
N ILE A 23 -26.82 9.56 8.57
CA ILE A 23 -27.78 9.88 9.63
C ILE A 23 -28.13 11.38 9.60
N LEU A 24 -27.14 12.25 9.42
CA LEU A 24 -27.37 13.70 9.33
C LEU A 24 -28.18 14.08 8.08
N SER A 25 -27.95 13.42 6.94
CA SER A 25 -28.81 13.57 5.76
C SER A 25 -30.26 13.19 6.05
N ALA A 26 -30.48 12.09 6.77
CA ALA A 26 -31.83 11.67 7.14
C ALA A 26 -32.53 12.70 8.05
N PHE A 27 -31.80 13.30 8.99
CA PHE A 27 -32.34 14.40 9.80
C PHE A 27 -32.72 15.61 8.94
N ILE A 28 -31.87 16.00 7.99
CA ILE A 28 -32.19 17.11 7.09
C ILE A 28 -33.44 16.83 6.26
N GLU A 29 -33.63 15.58 5.80
CA GLU A 29 -34.82 15.20 5.03
C GLU A 29 -36.09 15.24 5.87
N SER A 30 -36.09 14.62 7.07
CA SER A 30 -37.24 14.64 7.97
C SER A 30 -36.85 14.22 9.38
N HIS A 31 -37.40 14.91 10.39
CA HIS A 31 -37.35 14.50 11.78
C HIS A 31 -38.48 15.12 12.59
N SER A 32 -38.73 14.59 13.79
CA SER A 32 -39.69 15.15 14.77
C SER A 32 -39.04 15.65 16.05
N TYR A 33 -37.71 15.76 16.09
CA TYR A 33 -36.96 16.21 17.27
C TYR A 33 -37.08 17.72 17.51
N SER A 34 -37.11 18.10 18.78
CA SER A 34 -36.94 19.49 19.25
C SER A 34 -35.50 19.98 19.10
N ALA A 35 -35.28 21.30 19.21
CA ALA A 35 -33.94 21.88 19.12
C ALA A 35 -32.98 21.38 20.22
N GLU A 36 -33.48 21.11 21.43
CA GLU A 36 -32.67 20.58 22.55
C GLU A 36 -32.28 19.11 22.34
N GLU A 37 -33.20 18.29 21.84
CA GLU A 37 -32.92 16.91 21.46
C GLU A 37 -31.89 16.85 20.33
N LEU A 38 -32.04 17.71 19.31
CA LEU A 38 -31.07 17.83 18.22
C LEU A 38 -29.69 18.25 18.72
N THR A 39 -29.62 19.15 19.70
CA THR A 39 -28.33 19.57 20.30
C THR A 39 -27.60 18.37 20.90
N THR A 40 -28.33 17.52 21.64
CA THR A 40 -27.78 16.32 22.27
C THR A 40 -27.38 15.26 21.24
N LEU A 41 -28.25 15.01 20.25
CA LEU A 41 -28.01 14.02 19.19
C LEU A 41 -26.85 14.41 18.30
N LEU A 42 -26.74 15.68 17.90
CA LEU A 42 -25.64 16.18 17.08
C LEU A 42 -24.31 16.14 17.83
N ALA A 43 -24.30 16.37 19.14
CA ALA A 43 -23.09 16.24 19.95
C ALA A 43 -22.54 14.80 19.96
N GLY A 44 -23.42 13.78 19.92
CA GLY A 44 -23.02 12.37 19.79
C GLY A 44 -22.71 11.93 18.35
N LEU A 45 -23.25 12.64 17.35
CA LEU A 45 -23.10 12.31 15.93
C LEU A 45 -21.85 12.92 15.29
N LEU A 46 -21.52 14.15 15.68
CA LEU A 46 -20.39 14.91 15.15
C LEU A 46 -19.08 14.52 15.85
N PRO A 47 -17.94 14.65 15.16
CA PRO A 47 -16.63 14.39 15.77
C PRO A 47 -16.38 15.35 16.94
N SER A 48 -15.55 14.90 17.89
CA SER A 48 -15.14 15.73 19.01
C SER A 48 -14.34 16.97 18.53
N PRO A 49 -14.24 18.03 19.35
CA PRO A 49 -13.41 19.19 19.03
C PRO A 49 -11.95 18.82 18.71
N ILE A 50 -11.42 17.78 19.38
CA ILE A 50 -10.06 17.26 19.17
C ILE A 50 -9.92 16.64 17.77
N GLU A 51 -10.86 15.78 17.39
CA GLU A 51 -10.86 15.09 16.08
C GLU A 51 -11.07 16.07 14.90
N SER A 52 -11.81 17.15 15.13
CA SER A 52 -12.08 18.17 14.12
C SER A 52 -11.08 19.32 14.15
N GLY A 53 -10.24 19.46 15.17
CA GLY A 53 -9.25 20.53 15.28
C GLY A 53 -9.85 21.92 15.46
N VAL A 54 -11.10 22.02 15.94
CA VAL A 54 -11.76 23.29 16.27
C VAL A 54 -11.82 23.48 17.79
N THR A 55 -12.00 24.72 18.24
CA THR A 55 -12.16 24.99 19.67
C THR A 55 -13.50 24.46 20.19
N ILE A 56 -13.55 24.12 21.48
CA ILE A 56 -14.79 23.65 22.15
C ILE A 56 -15.92 24.66 21.96
N ALA A 57 -15.64 25.96 22.15
CA ALA A 57 -16.61 27.03 21.98
C ALA A 57 -17.17 27.07 20.54
N SER A 58 -16.29 27.00 19.52
CA SER A 58 -16.72 26.96 18.12
C SER A 58 -17.57 25.74 17.79
N GLN A 59 -17.23 24.57 18.35
CA GLN A 59 -18.02 23.35 18.17
C GLN A 59 -19.41 23.48 18.80
N GLN A 60 -19.50 24.01 20.02
CA GLN A 60 -20.77 24.20 20.74
C GLN A 60 -21.67 25.20 20.01
N THR A 61 -21.12 26.32 19.55
CA THR A 61 -21.85 27.29 18.73
C THR A 61 -22.37 26.64 17.44
N PHE A 62 -21.53 25.86 16.75
CA PHE A 62 -21.94 25.15 15.54
C PHE A 62 -23.05 24.13 15.79
N ILE A 63 -22.96 23.33 16.86
CA ILE A 63 -24.00 22.37 17.22
C ILE A 63 -25.33 23.09 17.51
N SER A 64 -25.28 24.18 18.28
CA SER A 64 -26.48 24.96 18.63
C SER A 64 -27.14 25.56 17.38
N GLU A 65 -26.35 26.20 16.51
CA GLU A 65 -26.86 26.81 15.28
C GLU A 65 -27.40 25.78 14.29
N LEU A 66 -26.72 24.63 14.15
CA LEU A 66 -27.19 23.55 13.29
C LEU A 66 -28.48 22.92 13.83
N SER A 67 -28.58 22.72 15.14
CA SER A 67 -29.80 22.21 15.79
C SER A 67 -30.99 23.13 15.54
N HIS A 68 -30.78 24.44 15.72
CA HIS A 68 -31.80 25.43 15.47
C HIS A 68 -32.19 25.48 13.98
N ALA A 69 -31.21 25.44 13.06
CA ALA A 69 -31.46 25.43 11.63
C ALA A 69 -32.27 24.19 11.18
N LEU A 70 -31.97 23.02 11.73
CA LEU A 70 -32.72 21.77 11.47
C LEU A 70 -34.15 21.85 12.02
N TYR A 71 -34.33 22.37 13.23
CA TYR A 71 -35.65 22.59 13.82
C TYR A 71 -36.52 23.48 12.93
N LEU A 72 -36.00 24.65 12.53
CA LEU A 72 -36.70 25.60 11.66
C LEU A 72 -36.95 25.07 10.25
N HIS A 73 -36.12 24.13 9.78
CA HIS A 73 -36.34 23.47 8.49
C HIS A 73 -37.63 22.66 8.48
N GLN A 74 -37.95 22.01 9.61
CA GLN A 74 -39.17 21.22 9.79
C GLN A 74 -40.37 22.06 10.29
N HIS A 75 -40.11 23.21 10.94
CA HIS A 75 -41.12 24.11 11.49
C HIS A 75 -40.99 25.52 10.90
N PRO A 76 -41.27 25.70 9.60
CA PRO A 76 -41.07 26.99 8.92
C PRO A 76 -42.00 28.10 9.41
N ASN A 77 -43.07 27.76 10.14
CA ASN A 77 -44.01 28.74 10.69
C ASN A 77 -43.53 29.39 12.00
N ASP A 78 -42.47 28.85 12.60
CA ASP A 78 -41.98 29.28 13.92
C ASP A 78 -40.93 30.41 13.83
N ALA A 79 -40.59 30.85 12.63
CA ALA A 79 -39.51 31.81 12.39
C ALA A 79 -39.86 32.83 11.31
N ASP A 80 -39.16 33.97 11.37
CA ASP A 80 -39.26 34.98 10.33
C ASP A 80 -38.53 34.56 9.04
N LYS A 81 -38.77 35.32 7.96
CA LYS A 81 -38.21 35.02 6.64
C LYS A 81 -36.67 35.02 6.64
N ASN A 82 -36.02 35.86 7.44
CA ASN A 82 -34.57 35.99 7.48
C ASN A 82 -33.95 34.78 8.20
N GLN A 83 -34.51 34.40 9.34
CA GLN A 83 -34.13 33.22 10.10
C GLN A 83 -34.24 31.94 9.24
N LEU A 84 -35.31 31.81 8.45
CA LEU A 84 -35.47 30.69 7.51
C LEU A 84 -34.43 30.70 6.38
N ILE A 85 -34.05 31.89 5.90
CA ILE A 85 -32.99 32.02 4.88
C ILE A 85 -31.65 31.57 5.44
N ASP A 86 -31.31 32.01 6.65
CA ASP A 86 -30.05 31.66 7.32
C ASP A 86 -29.98 30.18 7.67
N ALA A 87 -31.07 29.60 8.19
CA ALA A 87 -31.19 28.16 8.44
C ALA A 87 -30.97 27.34 7.16
N ARG A 88 -31.64 27.72 6.05
CA ARG A 88 -31.46 27.05 4.75
C ARG A 88 -30.04 27.21 4.22
N LYS A 89 -29.41 28.36 4.45
CA LYS A 89 -28.02 28.61 4.04
C LYS A 89 -27.06 27.69 4.78
N LEU A 90 -27.20 27.56 6.10
CA LEU A 90 -26.38 26.67 6.91
C LEU A 90 -26.56 25.20 6.51
N ILE A 91 -27.79 24.74 6.30
CA ILE A 91 -28.08 23.38 5.83
C ILE A 91 -27.41 23.11 4.47
N ARG A 92 -27.52 24.05 3.52
CA ARG A 92 -26.86 23.91 2.21
C ARG A 92 -25.34 23.80 2.33
N ILE A 93 -24.72 24.56 3.26
CA ILE A 93 -23.28 24.49 3.51
C ILE A 93 -22.91 23.11 4.07
N VAL A 94 -23.67 22.60 5.05
CA VAL A 94 -23.46 21.26 5.62
C VAL A 94 -23.59 20.19 4.53
N GLN A 95 -24.65 20.23 3.71
CA GLN A 95 -24.85 19.30 2.59
C GLN A 95 -23.75 19.41 1.52
N ALA A 96 -23.26 20.61 1.23
CA ALA A 96 -22.15 20.80 0.28
C ALA A 96 -20.88 20.09 0.77
N ASN A 97 -20.64 20.09 2.09
CA ASN A 97 -19.52 19.39 2.71
C ASN A 97 -19.73 17.86 2.86
N PHE A 98 -20.93 17.33 2.56
CA PHE A 98 -21.13 15.87 2.42
C PHE A 98 -20.54 15.32 1.13
N LYS A 99 -20.40 16.15 0.09
CA LYS A 99 -19.76 15.73 -1.15
C LYS A 99 -18.35 15.31 -0.80
N LYS A 100 -18.07 14.01 -0.97
CA LYS A 100 -16.76 13.41 -0.71
C LYS A 100 -15.69 14.35 -1.27
N GLN A 101 -14.75 14.75 -0.43
CA GLN A 101 -13.43 15.07 -0.94
C GLN A 101 -13.06 13.87 -1.81
N ARG A 102 -12.81 14.12 -3.10
CA ARG A 102 -12.16 13.12 -3.96
C ARG A 102 -10.98 12.60 -3.14
N LYS A 103 -10.69 11.29 -3.24
CA LYS A 103 -9.43 10.73 -2.76
C LYS A 103 -8.33 11.79 -2.95
N SER A 104 -7.50 12.04 -1.95
CA SER A 104 -6.42 13.04 -2.10
C SER A 104 -5.72 12.80 -3.44
N ASP A 105 -5.21 13.84 -4.08
CA ASP A 105 -4.63 13.69 -5.44
C ASP A 105 -3.52 12.60 -5.48
N GLU A 106 -2.91 12.32 -4.33
CA GLU A 106 -1.94 11.26 -4.06
C GLU A 106 -2.55 9.84 -4.05
N GLU A 107 -3.83 9.68 -3.70
CA GLU A 107 -4.56 8.41 -3.63
C GLU A 107 -5.37 8.10 -4.91
N LEU A 108 -5.43 9.04 -5.86
CA LEU A 108 -6.07 8.84 -7.16
C LEU A 108 -5.14 8.07 -8.10
N TYR A 109 -5.67 7.00 -8.71
CA TYR A 109 -4.98 6.33 -9.82
C TYR A 109 -4.99 7.25 -11.05
N CYS A 110 -3.99 8.12 -11.16
CA CYS A 110 -3.88 9.15 -12.20
C CYS A 110 -2.94 8.77 -13.36
N LYS A 111 -2.24 7.64 -13.24
CA LYS A 111 -1.30 7.13 -14.25
C LYS A 111 -1.77 5.76 -14.76
N ALA A 112 -1.65 5.57 -16.07
CA ALA A 112 -2.01 4.32 -16.74
C ALA A 112 -0.78 3.74 -17.45
N VAL A 113 -0.59 2.42 -17.28
CA VAL A 113 0.38 1.63 -18.04
C VAL A 113 -0.43 0.79 -19.03
N LYS A 114 -0.13 0.92 -20.33
CA LYS A 114 -0.76 0.12 -21.38
C LYS A 114 0.23 -0.95 -21.83
N THR A 115 -0.25 -2.18 -21.97
CA THR A 115 0.48 -3.28 -22.58
C THR A 115 -0.39 -3.96 -23.61
N ASN A 116 0.23 -4.48 -24.67
CA ASN A 116 -0.47 -5.29 -25.68
C ASN A 116 -0.20 -6.76 -25.37
N LEU A 117 -1.24 -7.57 -25.48
CA LEU A 117 -1.18 -9.02 -25.31
C LEU A 117 -1.67 -9.68 -26.60
N THR A 118 -1.08 -10.81 -26.94
CA THR A 118 -1.64 -11.74 -27.92
C THR A 118 -2.94 -12.35 -27.39
N GLY A 119 -3.75 -12.94 -28.28
CA GLY A 119 -5.03 -13.55 -27.88
C GLY A 119 -4.86 -14.68 -26.85
N SER A 120 -3.82 -15.50 -26.98
CA SER A 120 -3.51 -16.58 -26.03
C SER A 120 -3.07 -16.06 -24.67
N GLU A 121 -2.18 -15.05 -24.64
CA GLU A 121 -1.74 -14.41 -23.39
C GLU A 121 -2.90 -13.75 -22.65
N TYR A 122 -3.84 -13.14 -23.39
CA TYR A 122 -5.03 -12.55 -22.78
C TYR A 122 -5.94 -13.62 -22.16
N GLN A 123 -6.17 -14.75 -22.83
CA GLN A 123 -6.96 -15.85 -22.25
C GLN A 123 -6.31 -16.45 -21.00
N GLN A 124 -4.99 -16.63 -21.03
CA GLN A 124 -4.24 -17.09 -19.87
C GLN A 124 -4.33 -16.10 -18.69
N LEU A 125 -4.29 -14.79 -18.97
CA LEU A 125 -4.52 -13.75 -17.97
C LEU A 125 -5.92 -13.88 -17.33
N LEU A 126 -6.97 -14.10 -18.14
CA LEU A 126 -8.33 -14.24 -17.64
C LEU A 126 -8.47 -15.44 -16.70
N GLN A 127 -8.00 -16.62 -17.14
CA GLN A 127 -8.07 -17.85 -16.35
C GLN A 127 -7.27 -17.73 -15.04
N THR A 128 -6.10 -17.12 -15.11
CA THR A 128 -5.26 -16.90 -13.92
C THR A 128 -5.95 -15.94 -12.95
N MET A 129 -6.50 -14.81 -13.41
CA MET A 129 -7.16 -13.89 -12.48
C MET A 129 -8.37 -14.55 -11.79
N GLU A 130 -9.10 -15.39 -12.51
CA GLU A 130 -10.28 -16.10 -11.99
C GLU A 130 -9.89 -17.13 -10.92
N SER A 131 -8.79 -17.87 -11.12
CA SER A 131 -8.30 -18.83 -10.13
C SER A 131 -7.87 -18.18 -8.81
N TYR A 132 -7.45 -16.92 -8.85
CA TYR A 132 -7.17 -16.09 -7.66
C TYR A 132 -8.36 -15.20 -7.23
N HIS A 133 -9.56 -15.44 -7.78
CA HIS A 133 -10.81 -14.74 -7.44
C HIS A 133 -10.81 -13.21 -7.65
N TYR A 134 -10.06 -12.72 -8.64
CA TYR A 134 -10.08 -11.31 -9.01
C TYR A 134 -11.25 -10.99 -9.96
N LYS A 135 -11.98 -9.91 -9.65
CA LYS A 135 -13.09 -9.41 -10.48
C LYS A 135 -12.66 -8.49 -11.63
N SER A 136 -11.38 -8.15 -11.74
CA SER A 136 -10.88 -7.18 -12.72
C SER A 136 -9.41 -7.43 -13.03
N ALA A 137 -9.08 -7.47 -14.32
CA ALA A 137 -7.71 -7.58 -14.81
C ALA A 137 -6.81 -6.45 -14.27
N SER A 138 -7.33 -5.22 -14.15
CA SER A 138 -6.58 -4.08 -13.63
C SER A 138 -6.23 -4.25 -12.15
N ARG A 139 -7.10 -4.89 -11.35
CA ARG A 139 -6.81 -5.17 -9.95
C ARG A 139 -5.77 -6.28 -9.84
N PHE A 140 -5.96 -7.35 -10.60
CA PHE A 140 -5.02 -8.47 -10.65
C PHE A 140 -3.62 -8.03 -11.06
N LEU A 141 -3.50 -7.32 -12.20
CA LEU A 141 -2.21 -6.83 -12.68
C LEU A 141 -1.53 -5.86 -11.73
N ARG A 142 -2.29 -4.97 -11.07
CA ARG A 142 -1.71 -4.06 -10.08
C ARG A 142 -1.15 -4.82 -8.88
N ASP A 143 -1.85 -5.83 -8.39
CA ASP A 143 -1.38 -6.60 -7.24
C ASP A 143 -0.14 -7.43 -7.63
N VAL A 144 -0.12 -7.99 -8.84
CA VAL A 144 1.08 -8.63 -9.42
C VAL A 144 2.23 -7.63 -9.54
N ILE A 145 2.02 -6.46 -10.13
CA ILE A 145 3.06 -5.43 -10.30
C ILE A 145 3.60 -5.00 -8.93
N THR A 146 2.73 -4.72 -7.97
CA THR A 146 3.11 -4.20 -6.65
C THR A 146 3.86 -5.23 -5.80
N HIS A 147 3.49 -6.52 -5.90
CA HIS A 147 4.01 -7.54 -4.98
C HIS A 147 4.95 -8.56 -5.65
N LYS A 148 4.99 -8.64 -6.98
CA LYS A 148 5.82 -9.61 -7.74
C LYS A 148 6.91 -8.94 -8.57
N LEU A 149 6.86 -7.63 -8.84
CA LEU A 149 7.99 -6.96 -9.47
C LEU A 149 9.04 -6.63 -8.42
N THR A 150 10.00 -7.53 -8.27
CA THR A 150 11.24 -7.24 -7.55
C THR A 150 12.10 -6.35 -8.43
N VAL A 151 12.24 -5.08 -8.06
CA VAL A 151 13.20 -4.18 -8.71
C VAL A 151 14.60 -4.71 -8.38
N LYS A 152 15.26 -5.33 -9.36
CA LYS A 152 16.66 -5.73 -9.21
C LYS A 152 17.49 -4.46 -9.07
N PRO A 153 18.25 -4.27 -7.97
CA PRO A 153 19.14 -3.13 -7.86
C PRO A 153 20.14 -3.15 -9.02
N GLN A 154 20.47 -1.96 -9.50
CA GLN A 154 21.37 -1.73 -10.62
C GLN A 154 22.70 -2.44 -10.32
N GLN A 155 23.12 -3.32 -11.23
CA GLN A 155 24.32 -4.13 -11.08
C GLN A 155 25.52 -3.18 -10.96
N ASN A 156 26.24 -3.25 -9.84
CA ASN A 156 27.59 -2.72 -9.74
C ASN A 156 28.43 -3.38 -10.86
N ASP A 157 29.26 -2.61 -11.56
CA ASP A 157 30.08 -3.09 -12.68
C ASP A 157 30.90 -4.34 -12.31
N ALA A 158 31.37 -4.44 -11.07
CA ALA A 158 32.08 -5.61 -10.55
C ALA A 158 31.22 -6.89 -10.51
N ILE A 159 29.92 -6.77 -10.25
CA ILE A 159 28.96 -7.89 -10.23
C ILE A 159 28.63 -8.31 -11.67
N SER A 160 28.48 -7.35 -12.58
CA SER A 160 28.31 -7.61 -14.01
C SER A 160 29.51 -8.38 -14.58
N GLU A 161 30.72 -7.96 -14.23
CA GLU A 161 31.97 -8.64 -14.63
C GLU A 161 32.05 -10.06 -14.07
N TYR A 162 31.75 -10.25 -12.77
CA TYR A 162 31.67 -11.58 -12.15
C TYR A 162 30.72 -12.51 -12.91
N PHE A 163 29.52 -12.05 -13.27
CA PHE A 163 28.54 -12.86 -14.01
C PHE A 163 28.93 -13.15 -15.46
N GLN A 164 29.65 -12.25 -16.10
CA GLN A 164 30.21 -12.48 -17.43
C GLN A 164 31.33 -13.53 -17.38
N GLN A 165 32.27 -13.40 -16.44
CA GLN A 165 33.39 -14.32 -16.30
C GLN A 165 32.93 -15.73 -15.92
N THR A 166 32.02 -15.85 -14.95
CA THR A 166 31.44 -17.15 -14.56
C THR A 166 30.66 -17.80 -15.71
N LYS A 167 29.94 -17.02 -16.54
CA LYS A 167 29.29 -17.56 -17.76
C LYS A 167 30.33 -18.12 -18.73
N ARG A 168 31.40 -17.37 -18.97
CA ARG A 168 32.47 -17.76 -19.87
C ARG A 168 33.15 -19.05 -19.42
N ILE A 169 33.46 -19.15 -18.13
CA ILE A 169 34.10 -20.34 -17.55
C ILE A 169 33.19 -21.57 -17.69
N ALA A 170 31.89 -21.44 -17.36
CA ALA A 170 30.94 -22.54 -17.50
C ALA A 170 30.83 -23.07 -18.95
N ASN A 171 30.84 -22.15 -19.93
CA ASN A 171 30.81 -22.51 -21.35
C ASN A 171 32.10 -23.22 -21.80
N VAL A 172 33.27 -22.77 -21.32
CA VAL A 172 34.55 -23.43 -21.62
C VAL A 172 34.58 -24.83 -21.02
N MET A 173 34.10 -25.00 -19.78
CA MET A 173 33.99 -26.33 -19.16
C MET A 173 33.06 -27.25 -19.95
N GLU A 174 31.93 -26.74 -20.45
CA GLU A 174 31.00 -27.50 -21.28
C GLU A 174 31.65 -27.97 -22.60
N SER A 175 32.43 -27.10 -23.26
CA SER A 175 33.19 -27.49 -24.45
C SER A 175 34.29 -28.52 -24.19
N LEU A 176 34.81 -28.60 -22.96
CA LEU A 176 35.82 -29.60 -22.57
C LEU A 176 35.19 -30.96 -22.25
N ILE A 177 33.88 -31.00 -21.93
CA ILE A 177 33.11 -32.19 -21.56
C ILE A 177 32.41 -32.83 -22.80
N GLU A 178 32.50 -32.21 -23.99
CA GLU A 178 31.85 -32.73 -25.19
C GLU A 178 32.25 -34.20 -25.51
N GLN A 179 31.24 -35.05 -25.68
CA GLN A 179 31.34 -36.52 -25.76
C GLN A 179 32.18 -37.04 -26.94
N ASP A 180 32.45 -36.21 -27.95
CA ASP A 180 33.26 -36.56 -29.14
C ASP A 180 34.75 -36.21 -28.98
N ASN A 181 35.19 -35.81 -27.79
CA ASN A 181 36.60 -35.48 -27.55
C ASN A 181 37.45 -36.77 -27.50
N PRO A 182 38.44 -36.97 -28.41
CA PRO A 182 39.20 -38.21 -28.55
C PRO A 182 40.04 -38.60 -27.33
N LEU A 183 40.10 -37.75 -26.30
CA LEU A 183 40.72 -38.04 -25.01
C LEU A 183 39.82 -38.84 -24.06
N TYR A 184 38.49 -38.94 -24.30
CA TYR A 184 37.52 -39.55 -23.38
C TYR A 184 37.61 -41.08 -23.22
N ASP A 185 38.41 -41.78 -24.03
CA ASP A 185 38.60 -43.24 -23.94
C ASP A 185 39.50 -43.70 -22.76
N HIS A 186 40.03 -42.76 -21.98
CA HIS A 186 40.87 -43.05 -20.82
C HIS A 186 40.17 -42.74 -19.49
N GLU A 187 40.34 -43.61 -18.50
CA GLU A 187 39.79 -43.47 -17.14
C GLU A 187 40.11 -42.11 -16.49
N ILE A 188 41.31 -41.56 -16.77
CA ILE A 188 41.73 -40.22 -16.31
C ILE A 188 40.90 -39.10 -16.96
N ALA A 189 40.50 -39.26 -18.22
CA ALA A 189 39.68 -38.28 -18.91
C ALA A 189 38.22 -38.32 -18.44
N HIS A 190 37.70 -39.50 -18.09
CA HIS A 190 36.41 -39.64 -17.41
C HIS A 190 36.41 -38.92 -16.05
N GLN A 191 37.41 -39.17 -15.21
CA GLN A 191 37.53 -38.49 -13.90
C GLN A 191 37.66 -36.97 -14.04
N LEU A 192 38.39 -36.50 -15.06
CA LEU A 192 38.50 -35.08 -15.37
C LEU A 192 37.16 -34.50 -15.84
N GLY A 193 36.43 -35.21 -16.69
CA GLY A 193 35.10 -34.84 -17.16
C GLY A 193 34.09 -34.71 -16.03
N ASP A 194 34.07 -35.68 -15.11
CA ASP A 194 33.21 -35.66 -13.93
C ASP A 194 33.56 -34.50 -13.00
N ALA A 195 34.85 -34.26 -12.74
CA ALA A 195 35.30 -33.13 -11.93
C ALA A 195 34.96 -31.78 -12.55
N LEU A 196 35.07 -31.64 -13.88
CA LEU A 196 34.66 -30.43 -14.61
C LEU A 196 33.15 -30.23 -14.57
N TYR A 197 32.36 -31.30 -14.63
CA TYR A 197 30.91 -31.24 -14.51
C TYR A 197 30.47 -30.80 -13.11
N GLU A 198 31.06 -31.38 -12.06
CA GLU A 198 30.80 -30.96 -10.68
C GLU A 198 31.22 -29.50 -10.43
N LEU A 199 32.36 -29.08 -10.99
CA LEU A 199 32.83 -27.71 -10.87
C LEU A 199 31.90 -26.72 -11.59
N LYS A 200 31.36 -27.09 -12.76
CA LYS A 200 30.35 -26.31 -13.47
C LYS A 200 29.06 -26.17 -12.66
N GLN A 201 28.57 -27.27 -12.08
CA GLN A 201 27.39 -27.29 -11.20
C GLN A 201 27.60 -26.35 -9.99
N ASN A 202 28.75 -26.47 -9.31
CA ASN A 202 29.09 -25.61 -8.16
C ASN A 202 29.20 -24.13 -8.54
N LEU A 203 29.78 -23.83 -9.70
CA LEU A 203 29.90 -22.47 -10.21
C LEU A 203 28.52 -21.88 -10.55
N GLN A 204 27.62 -22.67 -11.16
CA GLN A 204 26.23 -22.26 -11.42
C GLN A 204 25.44 -22.04 -10.13
N LEU A 205 25.62 -22.91 -9.13
CA LEU A 205 24.98 -22.78 -7.83
C LEU A 205 25.46 -21.52 -7.10
N THR A 206 26.77 -21.29 -7.05
CA THR A 206 27.38 -20.07 -6.46
C THR A 206 26.92 -18.81 -7.19
N ARG A 207 26.83 -18.86 -8.52
CA ARG A 207 26.28 -17.77 -9.34
C ARG A 207 24.84 -17.44 -8.96
N ASN A 208 23.99 -18.46 -8.83
CA ASN A 208 22.59 -18.25 -8.46
C ASN A 208 22.47 -17.69 -7.04
N LEU A 209 23.25 -18.23 -6.09
CA LEU A 209 23.34 -17.71 -4.73
C LEU A 209 23.80 -16.24 -4.68
N ALA A 210 24.73 -15.84 -5.54
CA ALA A 210 25.17 -14.44 -5.64
C ALA A 210 24.09 -13.52 -6.24
N ILE A 211 23.30 -13.98 -7.22
CA ILE A 211 22.12 -13.25 -7.73
C ILE A 211 21.08 -13.05 -6.61
N ASP A 212 20.96 -14.07 -5.78
CA ASP A 212 19.94 -14.22 -4.74
C ASP A 212 20.29 -13.49 -3.43
N ALA A 213 21.57 -13.36 -3.08
CA ALA A 213 22.03 -12.66 -1.87
C ALA A 213 21.69 -11.15 -1.83
N HIS A 214 21.28 -10.56 -2.96
CA HIS A 214 21.00 -9.12 -3.07
C HIS A 214 19.56 -8.71 -2.77
N ASN A 215 18.68 -9.60 -2.33
CA ASN A 215 17.34 -9.21 -1.87
C ASN A 215 17.00 -9.83 -0.49
N SER A 216 16.29 -9.07 0.35
CA SER A 216 15.98 -9.45 1.74
C SER A 216 15.15 -10.73 1.85
N GLN A 217 14.29 -11.00 0.85
CA GLN A 217 13.43 -12.18 0.81
C GLN A 217 14.23 -13.47 0.56
N THR A 218 15.20 -13.42 -0.34
CA THR A 218 16.04 -14.58 -0.63
C THR A 218 17.15 -14.74 0.40
N ALA A 219 17.65 -13.66 1.00
CA ALA A 219 18.52 -13.75 2.17
C ALA A 219 17.85 -14.47 3.35
N GLU A 220 16.55 -14.22 3.58
CA GLU A 220 15.76 -14.92 4.60
C GLU A 220 15.60 -16.41 4.26
N LEU A 221 15.20 -16.74 3.02
CA LEU A 221 15.05 -18.14 2.57
C LEU A 221 16.37 -18.93 2.65
N LEU A 222 17.48 -18.33 2.23
CA LEU A 222 18.80 -18.95 2.29
C LEU A 222 19.27 -19.12 3.75
N ALA A 223 19.02 -18.12 4.60
CA ALA A 223 19.32 -18.22 6.02
C ALA A 223 18.54 -19.35 6.69
N MET A 224 17.25 -19.53 6.36
CA MET A 224 16.44 -20.63 6.89
C MET A 224 16.90 -22.01 6.39
N HIS A 225 17.42 -22.11 5.17
CA HIS A 225 17.82 -23.39 4.59
C HIS A 225 19.22 -23.86 4.98
N TYR A 226 20.17 -22.94 5.13
CA TYR A 226 21.59 -23.28 5.25
C TYR A 226 22.24 -22.89 6.57
N LEU A 227 21.60 -22.05 7.39
CA LEU A 227 22.11 -21.70 8.70
C LEU A 227 21.36 -22.48 9.77
N ASP A 228 22.10 -23.14 10.66
CA ASP A 228 21.51 -23.68 11.86
C ASP A 228 21.17 -22.58 12.88
N SER A 229 20.37 -22.94 13.88
CA SER A 229 19.92 -22.00 14.90
C SER A 229 21.08 -21.34 15.68
N ASN A 230 22.22 -22.03 15.82
CA ASN A 230 23.37 -21.52 16.55
C ASN A 230 24.11 -20.46 15.72
N ALA A 231 24.30 -20.70 14.42
CA ALA A 231 24.90 -19.75 13.49
C ALA A 231 24.06 -18.46 13.37
N LEU A 232 22.74 -18.59 13.26
CA LEU A 232 21.82 -17.45 13.26
C LEU A 232 21.91 -16.63 14.55
N ARG A 233 21.98 -17.31 15.70
CA ARG A 233 22.09 -16.66 17.01
C ARG A 233 23.41 -15.92 17.18
N ALA A 234 24.51 -16.47 16.66
CA ALA A 234 25.81 -15.82 16.66
C ALA A 234 25.82 -14.56 15.79
N LEU A 235 25.25 -14.62 14.59
CA LEU A 235 25.12 -13.47 13.69
C LEU A 235 24.28 -12.35 14.32
N TYR A 236 23.17 -12.70 14.97
CA TYR A 236 22.33 -11.74 15.68
C TYR A 236 23.10 -11.03 16.82
N ARG A 237 23.84 -11.78 17.65
CA ARG A 237 24.66 -11.19 18.72
C ARG A 237 25.76 -10.28 18.21
N ASN A 238 26.48 -10.69 17.17
CA ASN A 238 27.52 -9.87 16.55
C ASN A 238 26.94 -8.56 15.99
N LYS A 239 25.72 -8.59 15.45
CA LYS A 239 25.04 -7.39 14.95
C LYS A 239 24.64 -6.45 16.09
N LEU A 240 24.05 -6.99 17.15
CA LEU A 240 23.75 -6.23 18.38
C LEU A 240 25.00 -5.52 18.92
N GLU A 241 26.12 -6.24 19.05
CA GLU A 241 27.37 -5.65 19.52
C GLU A 241 27.92 -4.53 18.60
N GLN A 242 27.64 -4.59 17.30
CA GLN A 242 28.04 -3.54 16.36
C GLN A 242 27.11 -2.32 16.40
N GLU A 243 25.82 -2.54 16.64
CA GLU A 243 24.82 -1.47 16.79
C GLU A 243 25.02 -0.74 18.13
N ASP A 244 25.24 -1.47 19.23
CA ASP A 244 25.53 -0.90 20.56
C ASP A 244 26.82 -0.06 20.55
N ARG A 245 27.87 -0.51 19.83
CA ARG A 245 29.11 0.27 19.66
C ARG A 245 28.94 1.55 18.84
N ARG A 246 27.87 1.67 18.04
CA ARG A 246 27.59 2.89 17.26
C ARG A 246 26.84 3.93 18.07
N ASP A 247 26.14 3.53 19.12
CA ASP A 247 25.43 4.44 20.03
C ASP A 247 26.36 5.03 21.12
N ASP A 248 27.59 4.51 21.24
CA ASP A 248 28.64 4.98 22.18
C ASP A 248 29.63 6.01 21.57
N ILE A 249 29.39 6.51 20.35
CA ILE A 249 30.16 7.59 19.66
C ILE A 249 29.26 8.81 19.44
#